data_AF-A0A7K9N2Y5-F1
#
_entry.id   AF-A0A7K9N2Y5-F1
#
_cell.length_a   1.000
_cell.length_b   1.000
_cell.length_c   1.000
_cell.angle_alpha   90.00
_cell.angle_beta   90.00
_cell.angle_gamma   90.00
#
_symmetry.space_group_name_H-M   'P 1'
#
loop_
_entity.id
_entity.type
_entity.pdbx_description
1 polymer ?
#
loop_
_entity_poly.entity_id
_entity_poly.type
_entity_poly.pdbx_seq_one_letter_code
_entity_poly.pdbx_strand_id
1 'polypeptide(L)' 'PRGLSASTFPARLWRLVTSPRVRSVRWDSLAQGLLIDRALFERELLSPAGAHGPAPGTFRATRFRSFVRQLNRYGF' A
#
# COMPACT_ATOMS: atom_id res chain seq x y z
N PRO A 1 -5.55 17.45 -18.73
CA PRO A 1 -5.64 16.43 -17.65
C PRO A 1 -4.57 15.34 -17.81
N ARG A 2 -3.43 15.48 -17.13
CA ARG A 2 -2.38 14.46 -17.16
C ARG A 2 -2.87 13.25 -16.36
N GLY A 3 -3.32 12.21 -17.06
CA GLY A 3 -3.75 10.97 -16.43
C GLY A 3 -2.65 10.47 -15.50
N LEU A 4 -2.99 10.31 -14.22
CA LEU A 4 -2.13 9.67 -13.25
C LEU A 4 -1.78 8.30 -13.82
N SER A 5 -0.54 8.09 -14.26
CA SER A 5 -0.12 6.79 -14.73
C SER A 5 -0.43 5.77 -13.63
N ALA A 6 -1.02 4.64 -14.00
CA ALA A 6 -1.42 3.59 -13.05
C ALA A 6 -0.23 3.03 -12.23
N SER A 7 1.00 3.45 -12.57
CA SER A 7 2.26 3.14 -11.92
C SER A 7 2.74 4.21 -10.92
N THR A 8 2.08 5.36 -10.77
CA THR A 8 2.42 6.34 -9.73
C THR A 8 2.13 5.81 -8.32
N PHE A 9 2.81 6.37 -7.31
CA PHE A 9 2.62 5.94 -5.91
C PHE A 9 1.18 6.15 -5.42
N PRO A 10 0.54 7.32 -5.60
CA PRO A 10 -0.83 7.53 -5.15
C PRO A 10 -1.83 6.57 -5.80
N ALA A 11 -1.69 6.28 -7.10
CA ALA A 11 -2.55 5.33 -7.79
C ALA A 11 -2.36 3.89 -7.25
N ARG A 12 -1.11 3.49 -6.98
CA ARG A 12 -0.80 2.18 -6.36
C ARG A 12 -1.31 2.10 -4.92
N LEU A 13 -1.18 3.17 -4.15
CA LEU A 13 -1.67 3.27 -2.77
C LEU A 13 -3.19 3.12 -2.75
N TRP A 14 -3.91 3.84 -3.61
CA TRP A 14 -5.36 3.71 -3.75
C TRP A 14 -5.78 2.27 -4.02
N ARG A 15 -5.20 1.63 -5.05
CA ARG A 15 -5.48 0.22 -5.37
C ARG A 15 -5.18 -0.74 -4.21
N LEU A 16 -4.15 -0.45 -3.44
CA LEU A 16 -3.74 -1.26 -2.30
C LEU A 16 -4.76 -1.16 -1.15
N VAL A 17 -5.21 0.05 -0.84
CA VAL A 17 -6.20 0.32 0.22
C VAL A 17 -7.61 -0.15 -0.16
N THR A 18 -7.96 -0.09 -1.45
CA THR A 18 -9.26 -0.57 -1.95
C THR A 18 -9.31 -2.09 -2.15
N SER A 19 -8.17 -2.79 -2.05
CA SER A 19 -8.12 -4.23 -2.27
C SER A 19 -8.60 -5.00 -1.04
N PRO A 20 -9.65 -5.85 -1.13
CA PRO A 20 -10.11 -6.67 -0.01
C PRO A 20 -9.09 -7.74 0.41
N ARG A 21 -8.04 -7.96 -0.40
CA ARG A 21 -6.96 -8.90 -0.12
C ARG A 21 -5.88 -8.33 0.79
N VAL A 22 -5.84 -7.01 0.96
CA VAL A 22 -4.85 -6.31 1.78
C VAL A 22 -5.57 -5.75 2.99
N ARG A 23 -5.24 -6.28 4.16
CA ARG A 23 -5.84 -5.83 5.43
C ARG A 23 -4.89 -4.97 6.24
N SER A 24 -3.60 -5.05 5.92
CA SER A 24 -2.55 -4.27 6.53
C SER A 24 -2.63 -2.76 6.32
N VAL A 25 -3.33 -2.29 5.28
CA VAL A 25 -3.53 -0.86 5.02
C VAL A 25 -5.00 -0.60 4.73
N ARG A 26 -5.60 0.30 5.49
CA ARG A 26 -7.01 0.68 5.34
C ARG A 26 -7.24 2.15 5.66
N TRP A 27 -8.33 2.70 5.12
CA TRP A 27 -8.84 3.98 5.62
C TRP A 27 -9.33 3.82 7.06
N ASP A 28 -9.14 4.86 7.87
CA ASP A 28 -9.85 4.98 9.13
C ASP A 28 -11.36 5.10 8.90
N SER A 29 -12.15 4.99 9.98
CA SER A 29 -13.61 5.04 9.89
C SER A 29 -14.16 6.37 9.36
N LEU A 30 -13.36 7.42 9.38
CA LEU A 30 -13.72 8.76 8.91
C LEU A 30 -13.18 9.06 7.50
N ALA A 31 -12.43 8.14 6.89
CA ALA A 31 -11.68 8.35 5.65
C ALA A 31 -10.77 9.59 5.65
N GLN A 32 -10.27 9.98 6.82
CA GLN A 32 -9.38 11.12 7.02
C GLN A 32 -7.90 10.71 7.11
N GLY A 33 -7.63 9.44 7.42
CA GLY A 33 -6.27 8.93 7.60
C GLY A 33 -6.09 7.48 7.16
N LEU A 34 -4.82 7.11 6.92
CA LEU A 34 -4.43 5.74 6.62
C LEU A 34 -3.98 5.02 7.88
N LEU A 35 -4.65 3.92 8.20
CA LEU A 35 -4.23 2.99 9.23
C LEU A 35 -3.36 1.92 8.60
N ILE A 36 -2.15 1.77 9.13
CA ILE A 36 -1.16 0.82 8.63
C ILE A 36 -0.72 -0.10 9.78
N ASP A 37 -1.12 -1.36 9.72
CA ASP A 37 -0.60 -2.40 10.61
C ASP A 37 0.74 -2.89 10.07
N ARG A 38 1.84 -2.50 10.73
CA ARG A 38 3.18 -2.85 10.30
C ARG A 38 3.44 -4.36 10.29
N ALA A 39 3.02 -5.08 11.32
CA ALA A 39 3.31 -6.50 11.44
C ALA A 39 2.56 -7.29 10.34
N LEU A 40 1.31 -6.91 10.07
CA LEU A 40 0.51 -7.49 9.00
C LEU A 40 1.03 -7.06 7.63
N PHE A 41 1.48 -5.82 7.46
CA PHE A 41 2.07 -5.33 6.21
C PHE A 41 3.31 -6.12 5.82
N GLU A 42 4.22 -6.34 6.79
CA GLU A 42 5.44 -7.10 6.54
C GLU A 42 5.10 -8.56 6.17
N ARG A 43 4.06 -9.16 6.75
CA ARG A 43 3.60 -10.51 6.44
C ARG A 43 2.87 -10.64 5.09
N GLU A 44 2.01 -9.67 4.75
CA GLU A 44 1.19 -9.72 3.53
C GLU A 44 1.99 -9.28 2.29
N LEU A 45 2.82 -8.25 2.44
CA LEU A 45 3.45 -7.55 1.30
C LEU A 45 4.96 -7.72 1.22
N LEU A 46 5.65 -8.03 2.33
CA LEU A 46 7.10 -8.23 2.33
C LEU A 46 7.55 -9.69 2.48
N SER A 47 6.67 -10.60 2.91
CA SER A 47 7.03 -12.01 3.02
C SER A 47 7.23 -12.63 1.63
N PRO A 48 8.33 -13.37 1.42
CA PRO A 48 8.66 -13.99 0.13
C PRO A 48 7.63 -15.07 -0.30
N ALA A 49 6.78 -15.51 0.63
CA ALA A 49 5.65 -16.39 0.40
C ALA A 49 4.38 -15.77 1.04
N GLY A 50 3.94 -14.60 0.56
CA GLY A 50 2.61 -14.10 0.94
C GLY A 50 1.54 -15.11 0.52
N ALA A 51 0.57 -15.41 1.38
CA ALA A 51 -0.48 -16.42 1.18
C ALA A 51 -1.34 -16.26 -0.10
N HIS A 52 -1.13 -15.20 -0.87
CA HIS A 52 -1.86 -14.90 -2.10
C HIS A 52 -0.96 -14.54 -3.31
N GLY A 53 0.37 -14.72 -3.21
CA GLY A 53 1.32 -14.30 -4.23
C GLY A 53 1.40 -12.76 -4.38
N PRO A 54 2.36 -12.23 -5.16
CA PRO A 54 2.42 -10.79 -5.41
C PRO A 54 1.13 -10.38 -6.13
N ALA A 55 0.27 -9.58 -5.47
CA ALA A 55 -0.93 -9.10 -6.14
C ALA A 55 -0.52 -8.30 -7.40
N PRO A 56 -1.14 -8.56 -8.55
CA PRO A 56 -0.70 -7.98 -9.82
C PRO A 56 -0.81 -6.44 -9.78
N GLY A 57 0.34 -5.78 -9.76
CA GLY A 57 0.46 -4.32 -9.72
C GLY A 57 0.53 -3.70 -8.31
N THR A 58 0.57 -4.50 -7.24
CA THR A 58 0.80 -3.96 -5.89
C THR A 58 2.26 -3.65 -5.64
N PHE A 59 2.44 -2.69 -4.74
CA PHE A 59 3.68 -2.09 -4.34
C PHE A 59 4.79 -3.13 -4.06
N ARG A 60 5.84 -3.16 -4.90
CA ARG A 60 7.05 -3.97 -4.68
C ARG A 60 7.92 -3.31 -3.62
N ALA A 61 7.41 -3.20 -2.40
CA ALA A 61 8.24 -2.79 -1.27
C ALA A 61 9.11 -3.98 -0.85
N THR A 62 10.40 -3.72 -0.64
CA THR A 62 11.30 -4.65 0.04
C THR A 62 11.40 -4.33 1.54
N ARG A 63 10.97 -3.13 1.96
CA ARG A 63 11.06 -2.64 3.34
C ARG A 63 9.92 -1.67 3.65
N PHE A 64 9.32 -1.79 4.84
CA PHE A 64 8.28 -0.89 5.34
C PHE A 64 8.69 0.59 5.33
N ARG A 65 9.94 0.90 5.71
CA ARG A 65 10.48 2.27 5.68
C ARG A 65 10.43 2.93 4.30
N SER A 66 10.53 2.16 3.22
CA SER A 66 10.42 2.71 1.86
C SER A 66 8.98 3.11 1.52
N PHE A 67 7.99 2.44 2.10
CA PHE A 67 6.58 2.81 1.97
C PHE A 67 6.29 4.12 2.72
N VAL A 68 6.72 4.22 3.99
CA VAL A 68 6.56 5.46 4.79
C VAL A 68 7.24 6.66 4.14
N ARG A 69 8.45 6.49 3.58
CA ARG A 69 9.13 7.58 2.86
C ARG A 69 8.31 8.06 1.66
N GLN A 70 7.61 7.16 0.96
CA GLN A 70 6.74 7.56 -0.14
C GLN A 70 5.49 8.28 0.36
N LEU A 71 4.88 7.87 1.48
CA LEU A 71 3.79 8.64 2.11
C LEU A 71 4.23 10.09 2.40
N ASN A 72 5.34 10.27 3.12
CA ASN A 72 5.86 11.60 3.45
C ASN A 72 6.17 12.44 2.20
N ARG A 73 6.68 11.82 1.12
CA ARG A 73 6.99 12.52 -0.13
C ARG A 73 5.76 13.08 -0.83
N TYR A 74 4.60 12.43 -0.66
CA TYR A 74 3.34 12.83 -1.28
C TYR A 74 2.43 13.61 -0.32
N GLY A 75 2.91 13.93 0.89
CA GLY A 75 2.16 14.75 1.86
C GLY A 75 1.03 14.00 2.57
N PHE A 76 1.12 12.67 2.65
CA PHE A 76 0.27 11.85 3.53
C PHE A 76 0.76 11.90 4.98
#